data_AF-A0A1V9W0L8-F1
#
_entry.id   AF-A0A1V9W0L8-F1
#
_cell.length_a   1.000
_cell.length_b   1.000
_cell.length_c   1.000
_cell.angle_alpha   90.00
_cell.angle_beta   90.00
_cell.angle_gamma   90.00
#
_symmetry.space_group_name_H-M   'P 1'
#
loop_
_entity.id
_entity.type
_entity.pdbx_description
1 polymer ?
#
loop_
_entity_poly.entity_id
_entity_poly.type
_entity_poly.pdbx_seq_one_letter_code
_entity_poly.pdbx_strand_id
1 'polypeptide(L)'
;MKNTYFDKLEKINEMQTMEDVLKVLEEETDTTCPFEELPYLKQEEVAHKVELLDEIESGIITDLDKAKRWLELIELVNEWAHDESENFVHTLAFDEGTVQIFSTYGEYQDQFDVDFVDGKLLLNDEPLKSFEFIEGEDVNSIVTLMNMIEFNITINA
;
A
#
# COMPACT_ATOMS: atom_id res chain seq x y z
N MET A 1 14.74 6.38 15.02
CA MET A 1 13.66 7.00 14.23
C MET A 1 12.36 6.77 14.99
N LYS A 2 11.45 7.75 15.03
CA LYS A 2 10.07 7.45 15.40
C LYS A 2 9.54 6.52 14.30
N ASN A 3 8.90 5.43 14.68
CA ASN A 3 8.36 4.47 13.74
C ASN A 3 7.08 5.07 13.13
N THR A 4 7.24 5.78 12.02
CA THR A 4 6.22 6.65 11.44
C THR A 4 5.05 5.87 10.86
N TYR A 5 5.29 4.65 10.38
CA TYR A 5 4.26 3.75 9.89
C TYR A 5 3.21 3.39 10.96
N PHE A 6 3.61 2.90 12.14
CA PHE A 6 2.63 2.48 13.16
C PHE A 6 1.79 3.64 13.69
N ASP A 7 2.37 4.83 13.84
CA ASP A 7 1.62 6.05 14.20
C ASP A 7 0.54 6.38 13.14
N LYS A 8 0.82 6.13 11.85
CA LYS A 8 -0.15 6.31 10.75
C LYS A 8 -1.18 5.19 10.73
N LEU A 9 -0.76 3.94 10.92
CA LEU A 9 -1.65 2.77 10.99
C LEU A 9 -2.69 2.91 12.12
N GLU A 10 -2.28 3.38 13.30
CA GLU A 10 -3.21 3.67 14.40
C GLU A 10 -4.29 4.68 13.96
N LYS A 11 -3.88 5.79 13.32
CA LYS A 11 -4.83 6.78 12.80
C LYS A 11 -5.75 6.23 11.73
N ILE A 12 -5.23 5.43 10.80
CA ILE A 12 -6.04 4.76 9.76
C ILE A 12 -7.08 3.87 10.44
N ASN A 13 -6.67 3.08 11.43
CA ASN A 13 -7.58 2.20 12.17
C ASN A 13 -8.70 2.96 12.90
N GLU A 14 -8.42 4.18 13.38
CA GLU A 14 -9.41 5.05 14.02
C GLU A 14 -10.45 5.65 13.05
N MET A 15 -10.18 5.72 11.74
CA MET A 15 -11.13 6.24 10.75
C MET A 15 -12.44 5.44 10.73
N GLN A 16 -13.57 6.15 10.78
CA GLN A 16 -14.91 5.57 10.90
C GLN A 16 -15.76 5.77 9.64
N THR A 17 -15.36 6.68 8.75
CA THR A 17 -16.14 7.06 7.57
C THR A 17 -15.25 7.25 6.34
N MET A 18 -15.85 7.18 5.15
CA MET A 18 -15.14 7.49 3.91
C MET A 18 -14.71 8.97 3.87
N GLU A 19 -15.46 9.86 4.52
CA GLU A 19 -15.10 11.28 4.66
C GLU A 19 -13.80 11.46 5.46
N ASP A 20 -13.55 10.63 6.47
CA ASP A 20 -12.28 10.64 7.21
C ASP A 20 -11.10 10.27 6.30
N VAL A 21 -11.28 9.27 5.43
CA VAL A 21 -10.26 8.83 4.46
C VAL A 21 -9.99 9.92 3.43
N LEU A 22 -11.05 10.43 2.79
CA LEU A 22 -10.98 11.49 1.79
C LEU A 22 -10.27 12.72 2.33
N LYS A 23 -10.61 13.16 3.55
CA LYS A 23 -9.97 14.29 4.18
C LYS A 23 -8.46 14.10 4.34
N VAL A 24 -8.00 12.91 4.75
CA VAL A 24 -6.57 12.62 4.85
C VAL A 24 -5.91 12.63 3.48
N LEU A 25 -6.52 12.03 2.47
CA LEU A 25 -6.00 12.03 1.11
C LEU A 25 -5.91 13.46 0.54
N GLU A 26 -6.95 14.27 0.70
CA GLU A 26 -6.96 15.68 0.29
C GLU A 26 -5.86 16.50 0.99
N GLU A 27 -5.75 16.37 2.32
CA GLU A 27 -4.74 17.11 3.11
C GLU A 27 -3.30 16.70 2.75
N GLU A 28 -3.06 15.42 2.42
CA GLU A 28 -1.72 14.90 2.15
C GLU A 28 -1.30 15.00 0.68
N THR A 29 -2.26 15.22 -0.22
CA THR A 29 -2.02 15.51 -1.64
C THR A 29 -1.98 17.01 -1.95
N ASP A 30 -2.50 17.87 -1.07
CA ASP A 30 -2.35 19.33 -1.16
C ASP A 30 -0.92 19.78 -0.81
N THR A 31 -0.05 19.86 -1.83
CA THR A 31 1.36 20.18 -1.65
C THR A 31 1.61 21.69 -1.73
N THR A 32 2.45 22.21 -0.82
CA THR A 32 2.76 23.66 -0.77
C THR A 32 3.60 24.18 -1.94
N CYS A 33 4.14 23.28 -2.76
CA CYS A 33 4.91 23.57 -3.97
C CYS A 33 4.40 22.71 -5.14
N PRO A 34 4.78 23.02 -6.38
CA PRO A 34 4.48 22.17 -7.53
C PRO A 34 4.96 20.74 -7.33
N PHE A 35 4.22 19.78 -7.91
CA PHE A 35 4.50 18.35 -7.80
C PHE A 35 5.92 18.00 -8.27
N GLU A 36 6.37 18.58 -9.37
CA GLU A 36 7.68 18.33 -9.98
C GLU A 36 8.85 18.83 -9.12
N GLU A 37 8.59 19.69 -8.13
CA GLU A 37 9.60 20.22 -7.21
C GLU A 37 9.73 19.36 -5.93
N LEU A 38 8.84 18.39 -5.71
CA LEU A 38 8.90 17.48 -4.57
C LEU A 38 10.09 16.50 -4.73
N PRO A 39 10.69 16.02 -3.62
CA PRO A 39 11.60 14.89 -3.67
C PRO A 39 10.94 13.67 -4.30
N TYR A 40 11.72 12.84 -5.02
CA TYR A 40 11.21 11.70 -5.78
C TYR A 40 10.29 10.77 -4.95
N LEU A 41 10.73 10.31 -3.78
CA LEU A 41 9.91 9.45 -2.92
C LEU A 41 8.60 10.12 -2.47
N LYS A 42 8.61 11.45 -2.31
CA LYS A 42 7.39 12.19 -1.97
C LYS A 42 6.47 12.32 -3.18
N GLN A 43 7.00 12.41 -4.40
CA GLN A 43 6.19 12.37 -5.62
C GLN A 43 5.45 11.03 -5.73
N GLU A 44 6.15 9.91 -5.53
CA GLU A 44 5.56 8.57 -5.54
C GLU A 44 4.46 8.42 -4.47
N GLU A 45 4.73 8.84 -3.22
CA GLU A 45 3.72 8.82 -2.15
C GLU A 45 2.47 9.62 -2.53
N VAL A 46 2.64 10.84 -3.05
CA VAL A 46 1.52 11.71 -3.45
C VAL A 46 0.77 11.11 -4.65
N ALA A 47 1.48 10.55 -5.63
CA ALA A 47 0.88 9.93 -6.79
C ALA A 47 -0.04 8.76 -6.40
N HIS A 48 0.44 7.83 -5.57
CA HIS A 48 -0.38 6.71 -5.10
C HIS A 48 -1.63 7.18 -4.32
N LYS A 49 -1.50 8.26 -3.53
CA LYS A 49 -2.65 8.83 -2.79
C LYS A 49 -3.66 9.53 -3.70
N VAL A 50 -3.19 10.21 -4.74
CA VAL A 50 -4.07 10.81 -5.76
C VAL A 50 -4.84 9.71 -6.50
N GLU A 51 -4.18 8.61 -6.88
CA GLU A 51 -4.87 7.48 -7.52
C GLU A 51 -5.96 6.88 -6.62
N LEU A 52 -5.65 6.64 -5.33
CA LEU A 52 -6.66 6.17 -4.38
C LEU A 52 -7.81 7.19 -4.20
N LEU A 53 -7.50 8.48 -4.15
CA LEU A 53 -8.50 9.54 -4.07
C LEU A 53 -9.45 9.50 -5.29
N ASP A 54 -8.89 9.42 -6.50
CA ASP A 54 -9.65 9.36 -7.75
C ASP A 54 -10.56 8.13 -7.80
N GLU A 55 -10.08 6.96 -7.37
CA GLU A 55 -10.86 5.71 -7.28
C GLU A 55 -12.04 5.83 -6.30
N ILE A 56 -11.88 6.55 -5.19
CA ILE A 56 -12.96 6.80 -4.23
C ILE A 56 -13.96 7.83 -4.79
N GLU A 57 -13.48 8.96 -5.32
CA GLU A 57 -14.33 10.05 -5.83
C GLU A 57 -15.14 9.62 -7.07
N SER A 58 -14.57 8.77 -7.92
CA SER A 58 -15.26 8.18 -9.06
C SER A 58 -16.30 7.13 -8.67
N GLY A 59 -16.33 6.72 -7.39
CA GLY A 59 -17.26 5.74 -6.85
C GLY A 59 -16.90 4.29 -7.18
N ILE A 60 -15.66 4.03 -7.59
CA ILE A 60 -15.16 2.67 -7.80
C ILE A 60 -14.89 2.01 -6.44
N ILE A 61 -14.21 2.70 -5.53
CA ILE A 61 -14.02 2.27 -4.14
C ILE A 61 -15.08 2.94 -3.26
N THR A 62 -16.05 2.13 -2.81
CA THR A 62 -17.13 2.58 -1.91
C THR A 62 -17.09 1.94 -0.53
N ASP A 63 -16.24 0.92 -0.36
CA ASP A 63 -16.05 0.21 0.90
C ASP A 63 -14.96 0.86 1.75
N LEU A 64 -15.29 1.19 3.00
CA LEU A 64 -14.37 1.87 3.91
C LEU A 64 -13.17 1.01 4.27
N ASP A 65 -13.37 -0.28 4.52
CA ASP A 65 -12.28 -1.17 4.92
C ASP A 65 -11.30 -1.34 3.77
N LYS A 66 -11.79 -1.47 2.53
CA LYS A 66 -10.96 -1.49 1.32
C LYS A 66 -10.13 -0.21 1.16
N ALA A 67 -10.75 0.96 1.31
CA ALA A 67 -10.04 2.23 1.24
C ALA A 67 -8.94 2.35 2.32
N LYS A 68 -9.24 1.92 3.56
CA LYS A 68 -8.27 1.89 4.66
C LYS A 68 -7.10 0.94 4.38
N ARG A 69 -7.36 -0.23 3.78
CA ARG A 69 -6.31 -1.19 3.39
C ARG A 69 -5.38 -0.65 2.32
N TRP A 70 -5.90 0.05 1.34
CA TRP A 70 -5.08 0.71 0.33
C TRP A 70 -4.27 1.87 0.89
N LEU A 71 -4.84 2.65 1.80
CA LEU A 71 -4.08 3.68 2.50
C LEU A 71 -2.96 3.06 3.36
N GLU A 72 -3.24 1.96 4.08
CA GLU A 72 -2.23 1.20 4.83
C GLU A 72 -1.10 0.69 3.93
N LEU A 73 -1.42 0.15 2.76
CA LEU A 73 -0.44 -0.31 1.77
C LEU A 73 0.46 0.82 1.28
N ILE A 74 -0.11 1.97 0.92
CA ILE A 74 0.66 3.14 0.49
C ILE A 74 1.63 3.57 1.59
N GLU A 75 1.17 3.61 2.84
CA GLU A 75 2.02 4.03 3.96
C GLU A 75 3.15 3.05 4.26
N LEU A 76 2.89 1.74 4.13
CA LEU A 76 3.92 0.73 4.31
C LEU A 76 4.99 0.82 3.21
N VAL A 77 4.58 0.91 1.94
CA VAL A 77 5.50 1.04 0.80
C VAL A 77 6.34 2.30 0.91
N ASN A 78 5.73 3.42 1.32
CA ASN A 78 6.46 4.67 1.52
C ASN A 78 7.48 4.57 2.67
N GLU A 79 7.14 3.92 3.79
CA GLU A 79 8.08 3.69 4.89
C GLU A 79 9.26 2.85 4.41
N TRP A 80 9.02 1.74 3.70
CA TRP A 80 10.06 0.85 3.18
C TRP A 80 10.94 1.52 2.14
N ALA A 81 10.38 2.38 1.28
CA ALA A 81 11.16 3.14 0.30
C ALA A 81 12.15 4.13 0.93
N HIS A 82 11.94 4.52 2.20
CA HIS A 82 12.88 5.35 2.96
C HIS A 82 13.94 4.54 3.72
N ASP A 83 13.79 3.21 3.79
CA ASP A 83 14.80 2.33 4.39
C ASP A 83 15.90 2.01 3.37
N GLU A 84 17.00 2.78 3.43
CA GLU A 84 18.17 2.58 2.56
C GLU A 84 18.86 1.21 2.72
N SER A 85 18.45 0.40 3.71
CA SER A 85 18.96 -0.97 3.87
C SER A 85 18.18 -2.01 3.06
N GLU A 86 17.01 -1.65 2.53
CA GLU A 86 16.19 -2.52 1.70
C GLU A 86 16.72 -2.59 0.27
N ASN A 87 16.72 -3.80 -0.29
CA ASN A 87 17.09 -4.03 -1.68
C ASN A 87 15.87 -4.07 -2.60
N PHE A 88 14.69 -3.80 -2.04
CA PHE A 88 13.42 -3.83 -2.74
C PHE A 88 12.97 -2.43 -3.15
N VAL A 89 12.36 -2.35 -4.32
CA VAL A 89 11.60 -1.17 -4.77
C VAL A 89 10.21 -1.63 -5.15
N HIS A 90 9.19 -0.97 -4.58
CA HIS A 90 7.79 -1.24 -4.86
C HIS A 90 7.14 0.00 -5.46
N THR A 91 6.41 -0.19 -6.56
CA THR A 91 5.54 0.84 -7.15
C THR A 91 4.11 0.29 -7.21
N LEU A 92 3.14 1.14 -6.89
CA LEU A 92 1.73 0.80 -6.87
C LEU A 92 1.05 1.44 -8.08
N ALA A 93 0.10 0.71 -8.69
CA ALA A 93 -0.81 1.26 -9.68
C ALA A 93 -2.23 0.82 -9.35
N PHE A 94 -3.13 1.77 -9.19
CA PHE A 94 -4.55 1.49 -8.96
C PHE A 94 -5.27 1.27 -10.29
N ASP A 95 -6.11 0.24 -10.36
CA ASP A 95 -6.92 -0.08 -11.54
C ASP A 95 -8.27 -0.69 -11.10
N GLU A 96 -9.35 0.05 -11.32
CA GLU A 96 -10.74 -0.38 -11.06
C GLU A 96 -10.93 -0.94 -9.63
N GLY A 97 -10.35 -0.25 -8.64
CA GLY A 97 -10.40 -0.61 -7.23
C GLY A 97 -9.47 -1.73 -6.79
N THR A 98 -8.67 -2.30 -7.70
CA THR A 98 -7.57 -3.23 -7.39
C THR A 98 -6.22 -2.50 -7.41
N VAL A 99 -5.16 -3.15 -6.92
CA VAL A 99 -3.80 -2.58 -6.91
C VAL A 99 -2.83 -3.55 -7.56
N GLN A 100 -2.11 -3.10 -8.57
CA GLN A 100 -0.95 -3.80 -9.10
C GLN A 100 0.31 -3.34 -8.38
N ILE A 101 1.09 -4.29 -7.87
CA ILE A 101 2.36 -4.03 -7.19
C ILE A 101 3.49 -4.51 -8.10
N PHE A 102 4.28 -3.56 -8.60
CA PHE A 102 5.51 -3.82 -9.32
C PHE A 102 6.65 -3.83 -8.32
N SER A 103 7.36 -4.95 -8.22
CA SER A 103 8.38 -5.16 -7.21
C SER A 103 9.71 -5.57 -7.86
N THR A 104 10.80 -4.93 -7.47
CA THR A 104 12.14 -5.15 -8.02
C THR A 104 13.13 -5.51 -6.93
N TYR A 105 13.98 -6.52 -7.17
CA TYR A 105 15.09 -6.95 -6.32
C TYR A 105 16.33 -7.24 -7.19
N GLY A 106 17.32 -6.34 -7.18
CA GLY A 106 18.48 -6.46 -8.06
C GLY A 106 18.08 -6.40 -9.54
N GLU A 107 18.36 -7.47 -10.30
CA GLU A 107 17.96 -7.61 -11.71
C GLU A 107 16.58 -8.28 -11.90
N TYR A 108 15.97 -8.77 -10.81
CA TYR A 108 14.70 -9.46 -10.84
C TYR A 108 13.56 -8.49 -10.61
N GLN A 109 12.49 -8.69 -11.35
CA GLN A 109 11.26 -7.91 -11.26
C GLN A 109 10.08 -8.87 -11.38
N ASP A 110 9.03 -8.61 -10.63
CA ASP A 110 7.76 -9.33 -10.76
C ASP A 110 6.59 -8.38 -10.48
N GLN A 111 5.41 -8.80 -10.91
CA GLN A 111 4.17 -8.04 -10.79
C GLN A 111 3.12 -8.89 -10.06
N PHE A 112 2.40 -8.25 -9.15
CA PHE A 112 1.39 -8.89 -8.33
C PHE A 112 0.09 -8.09 -8.36
N ASP A 113 -1.02 -8.77 -8.64
CA ASP A 113 -2.36 -8.17 -8.54
C ASP A 113 -2.88 -8.38 -7.12
N VAL A 114 -3.32 -7.31 -6.47
CA VAL A 114 -3.79 -7.31 -5.08
C VAL A 114 -5.20 -6.78 -5.01
N ASP A 115 -6.05 -7.49 -4.28
CA ASP A 115 -7.42 -7.07 -4.01
C ASP A 115 -7.81 -7.27 -2.54
N PHE A 116 -8.84 -6.56 -2.09
CA PHE A 116 -9.47 -6.73 -0.79
C PHE A 116 -10.97 -6.92 -0.97
N VAL A 117 -11.43 -8.16 -0.73
CA VAL A 117 -12.80 -8.59 -0.99
C VAL A 117 -13.33 -9.35 0.22
N ASP A 118 -14.52 -8.97 0.69
CA ASP A 118 -15.20 -9.63 1.81
C ASP A 118 -14.31 -9.80 3.06
N GLY A 119 -13.53 -8.77 3.37
CA GLY A 119 -12.63 -8.77 4.52
C GLY A 119 -11.35 -9.58 4.33
N LYS A 120 -10.99 -9.97 3.10
CA LYS A 120 -9.81 -10.79 2.82
C LYS A 120 -8.90 -10.12 1.79
N LEU A 121 -7.60 -10.14 2.05
CA LEU A 121 -6.57 -9.80 1.07
C LEU A 121 -6.35 -10.97 0.11
N LEU A 122 -6.32 -10.63 -1.17
CA LEU A 122 -6.06 -11.54 -2.28
C LEU A 122 -4.75 -11.12 -2.95
N LEU A 123 -3.95 -12.12 -3.34
CA LEU A 123 -2.74 -11.99 -4.14
C LEU A 123 -2.90 -12.87 -5.38
N ASN A 124 -2.91 -12.26 -6.57
CA ASN A 124 -3.20 -12.90 -7.85
C ASN A 124 -4.51 -13.71 -7.80
N ASP A 125 -5.60 -13.06 -7.38
CA ASP A 125 -6.94 -13.64 -7.15
C ASP A 125 -7.04 -14.77 -6.11
N GLU A 126 -5.94 -15.12 -5.44
CA GLU A 126 -5.93 -16.12 -4.38
C GLU A 126 -5.92 -15.47 -2.99
N PRO A 127 -6.78 -15.90 -2.05
CA PRO A 127 -6.70 -15.40 -0.68
C PRO A 127 -5.34 -15.78 -0.07
N LEU A 128 -4.78 -14.90 0.74
CA LEU A 128 -3.58 -15.22 1.51
C LEU A 128 -3.84 -16.46 2.36
N LYS A 129 -3.13 -17.55 2.03
CA LYS A 129 -3.15 -18.78 2.83
C LYS A 129 -2.14 -18.59 3.95
N SER A 130 -2.49 -19.05 5.15
CA SER A 130 -1.57 -19.10 6.28
C SER A 130 -0.39 -19.99 5.91
N PHE A 131 0.67 -19.42 5.36
CA PHE A 131 1.95 -20.09 5.34
C PHE A 131 2.54 -19.94 6.74
N GLU A 132 3.13 -21.01 7.29
CA GLU A 132 3.76 -21.06 8.62
C GLU A 132 5.04 -20.18 8.70
N PHE A 133 5.01 -18.95 8.17
CA PHE A 133 6.22 -18.15 8.00
C PHE A 133 6.58 -17.34 9.23
N ILE A 134 5.62 -16.94 10.06
CA ILE A 134 5.88 -16.25 11.33
C ILE A 134 4.75 -16.61 12.32
N GLU A 135 5.06 -17.31 13.41
CA GLU A 135 4.09 -17.50 14.50
C GLU A 135 3.67 -16.13 15.05
N GLY A 136 2.43 -15.71 14.81
CA GLY A 136 1.81 -14.55 15.47
C GLY A 136 1.33 -13.41 14.56
N GLU A 137 1.58 -13.44 13.25
CA GLU A 137 1.03 -12.44 12.32
C GLU A 137 -0.37 -12.81 11.81
N ASP A 138 -1.25 -11.81 11.69
CA ASP A 138 -2.56 -11.97 11.08
C ASP A 138 -2.38 -12.17 9.57
N VAL A 139 -2.79 -13.33 9.07
CA VAL A 139 -2.71 -13.75 7.66
C VAL A 139 -3.39 -12.75 6.72
N ASN A 140 -4.25 -11.88 7.27
CA ASN A 140 -4.94 -10.82 6.56
C ASN A 140 -4.32 -9.42 6.76
N SER A 141 -3.03 -9.35 7.04
CA SER A 141 -2.25 -8.11 7.21
C SER A 141 -1.57 -7.69 5.91
N ILE A 142 -1.54 -6.38 5.65
CA ILE A 142 -0.77 -5.78 4.55
C ILE A 142 0.73 -6.07 4.69
N VAL A 143 1.26 -6.11 5.92
CA VAL A 143 2.66 -6.46 6.18
C VAL A 143 2.95 -7.90 5.73
N THR A 144 2.06 -8.84 6.05
CA THR A 144 2.22 -10.24 5.66
C THR A 144 2.13 -10.41 4.14
N LEU A 145 1.21 -9.69 3.47
CA LEU A 145 1.14 -9.63 2.00
C LEU A 145 2.49 -9.19 1.39
N MET A 146 3.04 -8.07 1.86
CA MET A 146 4.27 -7.52 1.30
C MET A 146 5.48 -8.43 1.57
N ASN A 147 5.58 -9.01 2.77
CA ASN A 147 6.62 -10.01 3.08
C ASN A 147 6.52 -11.25 2.17
N MET A 148 5.31 -11.67 1.79
CA MET A 148 5.12 -12.78 0.84
C MET A 148 5.59 -12.43 -0.57
N ILE A 149 5.36 -11.19 -1.01
CA ILE A 149 5.83 -10.67 -2.31
C ILE A 149 7.36 -10.66 -2.35
N GLU A 150 8.01 -10.07 -1.34
CA GLU A 150 9.47 -10.03 -1.25
C GLU A 150 10.09 -11.43 -1.18
N PHE A 151 9.50 -12.34 -0.40
CA PHE A 151 9.95 -13.72 -0.33
C PHE A 151 9.84 -14.40 -1.71
N ASN A 152 8.70 -14.23 -2.40
CA ASN A 152 8.47 -14.81 -3.72
C ASN A 152 9.53 -14.33 -4.74
N ILE A 153 9.82 -13.04 -4.76
CA ILE A 153 10.86 -12.49 -5.64
C ILE A 153 12.22 -13.05 -5.26
N THR A 154 12.55 -13.08 -3.96
CA THR A 154 13.86 -13.55 -3.48
C THR A 154 14.15 -15.00 -3.87
N ILE A 155 13.16 -15.90 -3.81
CA ILE A 155 13.37 -17.31 -4.16
C ILE A 155 13.46 -17.55 -5.68
N ASN A 156 12.96 -16.60 -6.48
CA ASN A 156 12.99 -16.64 -7.92
C ASN A 156 14.15 -15.82 -8.53
N ALA A 157 14.90 -15.11 -7.69
CA ALA A 157 16.15 -14.41 -8.00
C ALA A 157 17.38 -15.36 -7.97
#